data_AF-A0A3L6ECJ9-F1
#
_entry.id   AF-A0A3L6ECJ9-F1
#
_cell.length_a   1.000
_cell.length_b   1.000
_cell.length_c   1.000
_cell.angle_alpha   90.00
_cell.angle_beta   90.00
_cell.angle_gamma   90.00
#
_symmetry.space_group_name_H-M   'P 1'
#
loop_
_entity.id
_entity.type
_entity.pdbx_description
1 polymer ?
#
loop_
_entity_poly.entity_id
_entity_poly.type
_entity_poly.pdbx_seq_one_letter_code
_entity_poly.pdbx_strand_id
1 'polypeptide(L)'
;MKSIFGNSMATGNFAKDSSAALGTENVGESQEEDDVTAHAQTEGTSTQGATSSATRPSKKAKLAGMEDEGLVAAFRSVGENLAAAIKLVAKPDNELPSDLFDMLNQMPGFNSAHISFYYAHLVANPHIGKAFYNRSFEHKLHWITMFIAEKFPGM
;
A
#
# COMPACT_ATOMS: atom_id res chain seq x y z
N MET A 1 -33.29 -25.89 -31.45
CA MET A 1 -32.16 -24.94 -31.36
C MET A 1 -31.02 -25.66 -30.68
N LYS A 2 -29.84 -25.72 -31.31
CA LYS A 2 -28.68 -26.51 -30.84
C LYS A 2 -27.95 -25.75 -29.73
N SER A 3 -27.76 -26.39 -28.57
CA SER A 3 -26.87 -25.90 -27.52
C SER A 3 -25.45 -26.42 -27.83
N ILE A 4 -24.48 -25.52 -27.94
CA ILE A 4 -23.08 -25.84 -28.22
C ILE A 4 -22.35 -25.78 -26.88
N PHE A 5 -21.98 -26.95 -26.34
CA PHE A 5 -21.15 -27.05 -25.15
C PHE A 5 -19.69 -26.76 -25.56
N GLY A 6 -19.13 -25.68 -25.03
CA GLY A 6 -17.73 -25.30 -25.23
C GLY A 6 -16.80 -26.29 -24.52
N ASN A 7 -16.15 -27.14 -25.30
CA ASN A 7 -15.06 -28.00 -24.86
C ASN A 7 -13.75 -27.19 -24.91
N SER A 8 -13.35 -26.58 -23.79
CA SER A 8 -12.03 -25.97 -23.64
C SER A 8 -11.30 -26.65 -22.50
N MET A 9 -10.45 -27.61 -22.82
CA MET A 9 -9.44 -28.12 -21.90
C MET A 9 -8.26 -27.14 -21.90
N ALA A 10 -8.01 -26.48 -20.78
CA ALA A 10 -6.76 -25.78 -20.54
C ALA A 10 -5.71 -26.82 -20.11
N THR A 11 -4.84 -27.24 -21.02
CA THR A 11 -3.63 -28.01 -20.72
C THR A 11 -2.62 -27.08 -20.05
N GLY A 12 -2.66 -27.01 -18.73
CA GLY A 12 -1.70 -26.26 -17.92
C GLY A 12 -0.39 -27.03 -17.77
N ASN A 13 0.59 -26.79 -18.64
CA ASN A 13 1.95 -27.35 -18.52
C ASN A 13 2.88 -26.52 -17.61
N PHE A 14 2.33 -25.85 -16.59
CA PHE A 14 3.13 -25.07 -15.64
C PHE A 14 2.79 -25.43 -14.20
N ALA A 15 2.91 -26.71 -13.87
CA ALA A 15 3.20 -27.12 -12.49
C ALA A 15 4.74 -27.17 -12.37
N LYS A 16 5.36 -26.04 -12.02
CA LYS A 16 6.74 -26.06 -11.52
C LYS A 16 6.67 -26.39 -10.03
N ASP A 17 7.12 -27.60 -9.75
CA ASP A 17 7.43 -28.18 -8.46
C ASP A 17 8.41 -27.30 -7.67
N SER A 18 7.97 -26.99 -6.45
CA SER A 18 8.75 -26.35 -5.41
C SER A 18 9.59 -27.42 -4.72
N SER A 19 10.92 -27.39 -4.86
CA SER A 19 11.89 -27.76 -3.82
C SER A 19 13.34 -27.81 -4.32
N ALA A 20 14.16 -26.83 -3.96
CA ALA A 20 15.56 -27.05 -3.62
C ALA A 20 16.10 -25.82 -2.88
N ALA A 21 16.57 -26.03 -1.65
CA ALA A 21 17.14 -24.99 -0.80
C ALA A 21 18.66 -24.86 -1.01
N LEU A 22 19.07 -23.60 -1.10
CA LEU A 22 20.32 -22.98 -0.61
C LEU A 22 21.66 -23.69 -0.86
N GLY A 23 22.44 -23.03 -1.72
CA GLY A 23 23.87 -22.76 -1.59
C GLY A 23 24.71 -23.69 -0.72
N THR A 24 25.56 -24.45 -1.40
CA THR A 24 26.87 -24.82 -0.86
C THR A 24 27.90 -24.69 -1.97
N GLU A 25 28.93 -23.91 -1.67
CA GLU A 25 30.20 -23.86 -2.37
C GLU A 25 30.79 -25.26 -2.56
N ASN A 26 31.44 -25.52 -3.70
CA ASN A 26 32.82 -26.02 -3.82
C ASN A 26 33.04 -26.79 -5.14
N VAL A 27 33.98 -26.26 -5.93
CA VAL A 27 35.03 -26.94 -6.74
C VAL A 27 34.73 -28.28 -7.43
N GLY A 28 34.93 -28.29 -8.76
CA GLY A 28 35.84 -29.24 -9.42
C GLY A 28 35.22 -30.40 -10.21
N GLU A 29 35.46 -30.35 -11.53
CA GLU A 29 35.70 -31.44 -12.51
C GLU A 29 34.72 -32.63 -12.58
N SER A 30 33.93 -32.74 -13.65
CA SER A 30 34.25 -33.32 -14.99
C SER A 30 33.91 -34.82 -15.02
N GLN A 31 32.83 -35.18 -15.71
CA GLN A 31 32.78 -35.83 -17.05
C GLN A 31 32.16 -37.22 -16.82
N GLU A 32 31.41 -37.91 -17.67
CA GLU A 32 31.29 -38.11 -19.11
C GLU A 32 29.82 -38.64 -19.27
N GLU A 33 29.07 -38.64 -20.38
CA GLU A 33 29.27 -39.16 -21.74
C GLU A 33 28.16 -38.50 -22.58
N ASP A 34 28.50 -37.81 -23.67
CA ASP A 34 28.52 -38.34 -25.04
C ASP A 34 27.11 -38.45 -25.64
N ASP A 35 26.77 -37.58 -26.58
CA ASP A 35 26.95 -37.92 -27.99
C ASP A 35 26.37 -36.80 -28.90
N VAL A 36 27.11 -36.59 -29.99
CA VAL A 36 26.79 -35.87 -31.23
C VAL A 36 26.04 -34.53 -31.17
N THR A 37 26.74 -33.44 -31.51
CA THR A 37 26.91 -33.06 -32.92
C THR A 37 27.63 -31.72 -33.03
N ALA A 38 28.82 -31.78 -33.61
CA ALA A 38 29.53 -30.72 -34.36
C ALA A 38 29.96 -29.46 -33.58
N HIS A 39 31.22 -29.05 -33.58
CA HIS A 39 32.44 -29.60 -34.13
C HIS A 39 33.58 -28.86 -33.42
N ALA A 40 34.58 -29.62 -33.01
CA ALA A 40 35.85 -29.22 -32.42
C ALA A 40 36.51 -27.99 -33.05
N GLN A 41 37.31 -27.28 -32.24
CA GLN A 41 38.73 -27.03 -32.53
C GLN A 41 39.46 -26.35 -31.36
N THR A 42 40.30 -27.10 -30.64
CA THR A 42 41.56 -26.58 -30.08
C THR A 42 42.72 -27.24 -30.81
N GLU A 43 43.62 -26.37 -31.25
CA GLU A 43 45.03 -26.57 -31.57
C GLU A 43 45.41 -27.61 -32.62
N GLY A 44 45.96 -27.07 -33.72
CA GLY A 44 46.66 -27.86 -34.70
C GLY A 44 46.71 -27.10 -36.00
N THR A 45 47.78 -26.32 -36.16
CA THR A 45 48.40 -26.00 -37.44
C THR A 45 47.97 -26.99 -38.51
N SER A 46 47.63 -26.48 -39.68
CA SER A 46 48.51 -26.89 -40.75
C SER A 46 48.90 -25.62 -41.51
N THR A 47 48.82 -25.42 -42.81
CA THR A 47 47.62 -24.76 -43.35
C THR A 47 46.69 -24.05 -42.31
N GLN A 48 46.11 -22.88 -42.49
CA GLN A 48 46.04 -21.84 -43.51
C GLN A 48 45.08 -20.81 -42.91
N GLY A 49 45.25 -19.53 -43.21
CA GLY A 49 44.15 -18.56 -43.04
C GLY A 49 44.51 -17.33 -42.23
N ALA A 50 44.51 -16.20 -42.92
CA ALA A 50 44.53 -14.85 -42.37
C ALA A 50 43.47 -14.65 -41.27
N THR A 51 43.74 -13.75 -40.31
CA THR A 51 42.86 -12.60 -39.99
C THR A 51 43.36 -11.82 -38.76
N SER A 52 43.16 -10.51 -38.83
CA SER A 52 43.24 -9.52 -37.76
C SER A 52 42.51 -9.93 -36.47
N SER A 53 43.02 -9.52 -35.31
CA SER A 53 42.19 -8.78 -34.33
C SER A 53 42.95 -8.28 -33.10
N ALA A 54 42.92 -6.95 -32.98
CA ALA A 54 43.10 -6.09 -31.82
C ALA A 54 43.18 -6.71 -30.42
N THR A 55 44.19 -6.25 -29.69
CA THR A 55 44.29 -6.20 -28.22
C THR A 55 42.98 -5.68 -27.62
N ARG A 56 42.16 -6.55 -27.00
CA ARG A 56 40.95 -6.11 -26.30
C ARG A 56 41.37 -5.45 -24.98
N PRO A 57 41.01 -4.17 -24.74
CA PRO A 57 41.22 -3.56 -23.43
C PRO A 57 40.26 -4.21 -22.44
N SER A 58 40.79 -4.76 -21.35
CA SER A 58 39.99 -5.19 -20.20
C SER A 58 39.26 -3.97 -19.64
N LYS A 59 37.96 -3.83 -19.96
CA LYS A 59 37.08 -2.88 -19.28
C LYS A 59 36.95 -3.35 -17.83
N LYS A 60 37.79 -2.83 -16.94
CA LYS A 60 37.49 -2.84 -15.51
C LYS A 60 36.20 -2.04 -15.35
N ALA A 61 35.14 -2.68 -14.89
CA ALA A 61 33.94 -1.96 -14.46
C ALA A 61 34.37 -1.02 -13.33
N LYS A 62 34.31 0.28 -13.59
CA LYS A 62 34.45 1.29 -12.55
C LYS A 62 33.22 1.13 -11.68
N LEU A 63 33.38 0.52 -10.50
CA LEU A 63 32.40 0.61 -9.44
C LEU A 63 32.35 2.09 -9.07
N ALA A 64 31.40 2.81 -9.66
CA ALA A 64 31.17 4.21 -9.34
C ALA A 64 30.69 4.21 -7.88
N GLY A 65 31.57 4.67 -7.01
CA GLY A 65 31.19 4.93 -5.63
C GLY A 65 30.12 6.02 -5.59
N MET A 66 29.20 5.85 -4.64
CA MET A 66 28.27 6.86 -4.13
C MET A 66 27.04 7.13 -5.02
N GLU A 67 26.14 6.15 -5.09
CA GLU A 67 24.73 6.39 -5.49
C GLU A 67 23.77 6.42 -4.28
N ASP A 68 24.24 6.03 -3.09
CA ASP A 68 23.41 5.97 -1.88
C ASP A 68 22.88 7.34 -1.44
N GLU A 69 23.59 8.44 -1.75
CA GLU A 69 23.14 9.79 -1.40
C GLU A 69 21.83 10.15 -2.12
N GLY A 70 21.66 9.67 -3.37
CA GLY A 70 20.43 9.87 -4.14
C GLY A 70 19.26 9.07 -3.60
N LEU A 71 19.51 7.82 -3.18
CA LEU A 71 18.50 6.95 -2.57
C LEU A 71 18.08 7.46 -1.19
N VAL A 72 19.04 7.86 -0.36
CA VAL A 72 18.81 8.44 0.97
C VAL A 72 18.06 9.77 0.85
N ALA A 73 18.41 10.62 -0.11
CA ALA A 73 17.69 11.86 -0.38
C ALA A 73 16.25 11.60 -0.85
N ALA A 74 16.05 10.60 -1.73
CA ALA A 74 14.72 10.20 -2.18
C ALA A 74 13.86 9.73 -1.01
N PHE A 75 14.35 8.82 -0.17
CA PHE A 75 13.62 8.36 1.02
C PHE A 75 13.33 9.48 2.02
N ARG A 76 14.27 10.39 2.24
CA ARG A 76 14.03 11.57 3.10
C ARG A 76 12.90 12.43 2.55
N SER A 77 12.94 12.76 1.25
CA SER A 77 11.91 13.58 0.62
C SER A 77 10.52 12.93 0.67
N VAL A 78 10.42 11.62 0.43
CA VAL A 78 9.15 10.88 0.53
C VAL A 78 8.67 10.82 1.98
N GLY A 79 9.57 10.57 2.93
CA GLY A 79 9.26 10.53 4.36
C GLY A 79 8.76 11.87 4.89
N GLU A 80 9.38 12.98 4.48
CA GLU A 80 8.95 14.33 4.83
C GLU A 80 7.58 14.66 4.22
N ASN A 81 7.34 14.30 2.94
CA ASN A 81 6.05 14.52 2.29
C ASN A 81 4.94 13.71 2.96
N LEU A 82 5.21 12.44 3.29
CA LEU A 82 4.29 11.58 4.01
C LEU A 82 3.98 12.12 5.41
N ALA A 83 5.01 12.55 6.15
CA ALA A 83 4.83 13.15 7.47
C ALA A 83 4.03 14.46 7.40
N ALA A 84 4.26 15.28 6.37
CA ALA A 84 3.51 16.51 6.13
C ALA A 84 2.03 16.22 5.80
N ALA A 85 1.77 15.24 4.93
CA ALA A 85 0.42 14.80 4.60
C ALA A 85 -0.33 14.26 5.83
N ILE A 86 0.33 13.43 6.65
CA ILE A 86 -0.22 12.94 7.91
C ILE A 86 -0.52 14.11 8.85
N LYS A 87 0.40 15.06 9.04
CA LYS A 87 0.16 16.24 9.90
C LYS A 87 -1.02 17.09 9.40
N LEU A 88 -1.22 17.19 8.09
CA LEU A 88 -2.33 17.94 7.51
C LEU A 88 -3.68 17.28 7.81
N VAL A 89 -3.76 15.95 7.69
CA VAL A 89 -4.97 15.15 8.00
C VAL A 89 -5.16 14.96 9.50
N ALA A 90 -4.07 14.96 10.26
CA ALA A 90 -4.07 14.80 11.71
C ALA A 90 -4.41 16.09 12.45
N LYS A 91 -4.62 17.23 11.77
CA LYS A 91 -5.19 18.42 12.41
C LYS A 91 -6.58 18.05 12.91
N PRO A 92 -6.79 18.00 14.25
CA PRO A 92 -8.11 17.77 14.76
C PRO A 92 -8.88 19.07 14.56
N ASP A 93 -9.55 19.22 13.41
CA ASP A 93 -10.65 20.18 13.24
C ASP A 93 -11.88 19.67 14.02
N ASN A 94 -11.62 19.33 15.29
CA ASN A 94 -12.48 18.67 16.25
C ASN A 94 -12.87 19.65 17.37
N GLU A 95 -12.52 20.93 17.24
CA GLU A 95 -12.93 21.93 18.21
C GLU A 95 -14.43 22.20 18.04
N LEU A 96 -15.17 21.91 19.10
CA LEU A 96 -16.58 22.23 19.21
C LEU A 96 -16.74 23.65 19.76
N PRO A 97 -17.80 24.37 19.34
CA PRO A 97 -18.10 25.70 19.90
C PRO A 97 -18.26 25.65 21.43
N SER A 98 -17.67 26.61 22.12
CA SER A 98 -17.66 26.66 23.59
C SER A 98 -19.05 26.86 24.19
N ASP A 99 -19.95 27.49 23.46
CA ASP A 99 -21.35 27.76 23.81
C ASP A 99 -22.30 26.60 23.46
N LEU A 100 -21.79 25.48 22.92
CA LEU A 100 -22.62 24.34 22.50
C LEU A 100 -23.48 23.80 23.66
N PHE A 101 -22.93 23.72 24.87
CA PHE A 101 -23.68 23.21 26.02
C PHE A 101 -24.80 24.18 26.44
N ASP A 102 -24.52 25.49 26.45
CA ASP A 102 -25.51 26.51 26.79
C ASP A 102 -26.64 26.53 25.75
N MET A 103 -26.30 26.40 24.47
CA MET A 103 -27.28 26.27 23.38
C MET A 103 -28.19 25.06 23.58
N LEU A 104 -27.63 23.91 23.96
CA LEU A 104 -28.44 22.71 24.24
C LEU A 104 -29.37 22.91 25.44
N ASN A 105 -28.94 23.58 26.50
CA ASN A 105 -29.79 23.88 27.66
C ASN A 105 -30.96 24.82 27.35
N GLN A 106 -30.87 25.60 26.26
CA GLN A 106 -31.96 26.46 25.80
C GLN A 106 -32.99 25.71 24.94
N MET A 107 -32.74 24.44 24.59
CA MET A 107 -33.64 23.65 23.76
C MET A 107 -34.88 23.21 24.55
N PRO A 108 -36.09 23.62 24.13
CA PRO A 108 -37.31 23.23 24.82
C PRO A 108 -37.61 21.74 24.63
N GLY A 109 -38.30 21.13 25.61
CA GLY A 109 -38.79 19.75 25.51
C GLY A 109 -37.81 18.66 25.97
N PHE A 110 -36.61 19.02 26.43
CA PHE A 110 -35.63 18.07 26.96
C PHE A 110 -35.32 18.36 28.42
N ASN A 111 -35.19 17.29 29.22
CA ASN A 111 -34.72 17.39 30.59
C ASN A 111 -33.18 17.45 30.64
N SER A 112 -32.61 17.76 31.81
CA SER A 112 -31.16 17.85 31.99
C SER A 112 -30.41 16.57 31.63
N ALA A 113 -30.98 15.39 31.90
CA ALA A 113 -30.34 14.12 31.56
C ALA A 113 -30.24 13.90 30.04
N HIS A 114 -31.31 14.22 29.29
CA HIS A 114 -31.30 14.19 27.83
C HIS A 114 -30.23 15.12 27.26
N ILE A 115 -30.15 16.35 27.78
CA ILE A 115 -29.16 17.34 27.36
C ILE A 115 -27.73 16.87 27.63
N SER A 116 -27.44 16.39 28.85
CA SER A 116 -26.11 15.88 29.20
C SER A 116 -25.71 14.66 28.35
N PHE A 117 -26.65 13.74 28.10
CA PHE A 117 -26.37 12.54 27.31
C PHE A 117 -26.10 12.87 25.84
N TYR A 118 -26.88 13.78 25.25
CA TYR A 118 -26.64 14.24 23.89
C TYR A 118 -25.34 15.04 23.78
N TYR A 119 -25.05 15.91 24.74
CA TYR A 119 -23.79 16.66 24.77
C TYR A 119 -22.56 15.73 24.83
N ALA A 120 -22.60 14.69 25.66
CA ALA A 120 -21.54 13.68 25.72
C ALA A 120 -21.33 12.99 24.35
N HIS A 121 -22.42 12.69 23.64
CA HIS A 121 -22.34 12.15 22.27
C HIS A 121 -21.70 13.13 21.28
N LEU A 122 -21.99 14.43 21.37
CA LEU A 122 -21.35 15.44 20.51
C LEU A 122 -19.86 15.61 20.82
N VAL A 123 -19.48 15.63 22.10
CA VAL A 123 -18.07 15.72 22.53
C VAL A 123 -17.27 14.49 22.08
N ALA A 124 -17.85 13.29 22.17
CA ALA A 124 -17.24 12.08 21.66
C ALA A 124 -17.15 12.04 20.13
N ASN A 125 -18.00 12.80 19.42
CA ASN A 125 -18.07 12.83 17.97
C ASN A 125 -18.04 14.27 17.44
N PRO A 126 -16.87 14.95 17.44
CA PRO A 126 -16.79 16.37 17.12
C PRO A 126 -17.30 16.76 15.73
N HIS A 127 -17.13 15.87 14.74
CA HIS A 127 -17.69 16.06 13.40
C HIS A 127 -19.22 16.13 13.40
N ILE A 128 -19.90 15.32 14.25
CA ILE A 128 -21.35 15.38 14.44
C ILE A 128 -21.71 16.67 15.17
N GLY A 129 -20.98 17.04 16.23
CA GLY A 129 -21.24 18.28 16.97
C GLY A 129 -21.11 19.53 16.12
N LYS A 130 -20.10 19.60 15.24
CA LYS A 130 -19.93 20.69 14.26
C LYS A 130 -21.07 20.74 13.24
N ALA A 131 -21.46 19.58 12.70
CA ALA A 131 -22.59 19.49 11.78
C ALA A 131 -23.92 19.88 12.45
N PHE A 132 -24.12 19.47 13.71
CA PHE A 132 -25.27 19.85 14.53
C PHE A 132 -25.30 21.36 14.79
N TYR A 133 -24.18 21.94 15.19
CA TYR A 133 -24.09 23.35 15.55
C TYR A 133 -24.50 24.30 14.41
N ASN A 134 -24.12 23.95 13.18
CA ASN A 134 -24.39 24.76 11.98
C ASN A 134 -25.83 24.61 11.43
N ARG A 135 -26.70 23.82 12.07
CA ARG A 135 -28.10 23.62 11.64
C ARG A 135 -29.04 24.71 12.17
N SER A 136 -30.18 24.86 11.49
CA SER A 136 -31.30 25.65 11.99
C SER A 136 -31.89 25.02 13.27
N PHE A 137 -32.60 25.83 14.06
CA PHE A 137 -33.19 25.43 15.33
C PHE A 137 -34.08 24.17 15.21
N GLU A 138 -34.94 24.10 14.19
CA GLU A 138 -35.84 22.96 13.97
C GLU A 138 -35.07 21.66 13.69
N HIS A 139 -34.02 21.72 12.87
CA HIS A 139 -33.19 20.55 12.59
C HIS A 139 -32.40 20.10 13.81
N LYS A 140 -31.95 21.05 14.66
CA LYS A 140 -31.33 20.73 15.95
C LYS A 140 -32.32 19.99 16.86
N LEU A 141 -33.56 20.48 16.97
CA LEU A 141 -34.61 19.79 17.73
C LEU A 141 -34.81 18.37 17.23
N HIS A 142 -34.98 18.18 15.91
CA HIS A 142 -35.21 16.86 15.33
C HIS A 142 -34.07 15.88 15.63
N TRP A 143 -32.82 16.35 15.54
CA TRP A 143 -31.64 15.54 15.83
C TRP A 143 -31.60 15.07 17.29
N ILE A 144 -31.88 15.97 18.24
CA ILE A 144 -31.94 15.61 19.65
C ILE A 144 -33.12 14.65 19.88
N THR A 145 -34.30 14.93 19.34
CA THR A 145 -35.49 14.08 19.48
C THR A 145 -35.24 12.66 18.97
N MET A 146 -34.68 12.50 17.77
CA MET A 146 -34.36 11.19 17.21
C MET A 146 -33.36 10.43 18.09
N PHE A 147 -32.30 11.11 18.52
CA PHE A 147 -31.28 10.50 19.36
C PHE A 147 -31.85 10.06 20.72
N ILE A 148 -32.65 10.91 21.36
CA ILE A 148 -33.28 10.59 22.64
C ILE A 148 -34.29 9.46 22.49
N ALA A 149 -35.14 9.47 21.47
CA ALA A 149 -36.09 8.39 21.21
C ALA A 149 -35.39 7.04 21.00
N GLU A 150 -34.21 7.03 20.37
CA GLU A 150 -33.41 5.82 20.19
C GLU A 150 -32.79 5.33 21.51
N LYS A 151 -32.25 6.25 22.32
CA LYS A 151 -31.50 5.91 23.54
C LYS A 151 -32.38 5.75 24.78
N PHE A 152 -33.59 6.30 24.75
CA PHE A 152 -34.57 6.27 25.82
C PHE A 152 -35.94 5.79 25.30
N PRO A 153 -36.04 4.54 24.83
CA PRO A 153 -37.31 4.02 24.32
C PRO A 153 -38.34 3.89 25.43
N GLY A 154 -39.54 4.45 25.21
CA GLY A 154 -40.68 4.31 26.13
C GLY A 154 -40.78 5.36 27.24
N MET A 155 -40.00 6.44 27.18
CA MET A 155 -40.26 7.67 27.94
C MET A 155 -41.12 8.66 27.16
#